data_AF-A0A959QRI5-F1
#
_entry.id   AF-A0A959QRI5-F1
#
_cell.length_a   1.000
_cell.length_b   1.000
_cell.length_c   1.000
_cell.angle_alpha   90.00
_cell.angle_beta   90.00
_cell.angle_gamma   90.00
#
_symmetry.space_group_name_H-M   'P 1'
#
loop_
_entity.id
_entity.type
_entity.pdbx_description
1 polymer ?
#
loop_
_entity_poly.entity_id
_entity_poly.type
_entity_poly.pdbx_seq_one_letter_code
_entity_poly.pdbx_strand_id
1 'polypeptide(L)'
;KEAVIKTLRKDIEMLLMIGLDRGTEISYKQSRGEELYNRFNIAGGYVYYISKGQELVRIENANNRKTIVTVNVSDFDTDKGLPEKVLIDHHKANFTISLNKLESDVNE
;
A
#
# COMPACT_ATOMS: atom_id res chain seq x y z
N LYS A 1 -14.88 5.57 -18.62
CA LYS A 1 -13.55 6.16 -18.34
C LYS A 1 -13.47 6.74 -16.92
N GLU A 2 -14.46 7.53 -16.50
CA GLU A 2 -14.49 8.10 -15.13
C GLU A 2 -14.41 7.06 -14.00
N ALA A 3 -15.08 5.92 -14.15
CA ALA A 3 -15.03 4.85 -13.14
C ALA A 3 -13.60 4.36 -12.88
N VAL A 4 -12.78 4.19 -13.93
CA VAL A 4 -11.37 3.77 -13.80
C VAL A 4 -10.54 4.85 -13.11
N ILE A 5 -10.72 6.11 -13.51
CA ILE A 5 -10.01 7.24 -12.89
C ILE A 5 -10.35 7.35 -11.40
N LYS A 6 -11.62 7.17 -11.04
CA LYS A 6 -12.07 7.18 -9.65
C LYS A 6 -11.45 6.04 -8.84
N THR A 7 -11.32 4.86 -9.44
CA THR A 7 -10.66 3.71 -8.81
C THR A 7 -9.16 3.98 -8.62
N LEU A 8 -8.46 4.42 -9.67
CA LEU A 8 -7.04 4.79 -9.58
C LEU A 8 -6.78 5.84 -8.50
N ARG A 9 -7.63 6.86 -8.41
CA ARG A 9 -7.52 7.89 -7.38
C ARG A 9 -7.61 7.28 -5.98
N LYS A 10 -8.57 6.38 -5.74
CA LYS A 10 -8.72 5.72 -4.45
C LYS A 10 -7.53 4.84 -4.09
N ASP A 11 -6.95 4.15 -5.07
CA ASP A 11 -5.78 3.31 -4.84
C ASP A 11 -4.55 4.15 -4.44
N ILE A 12 -4.38 5.35 -5.04
CA ILE A 12 -3.33 6.30 -4.66
C ILE A 12 -3.63 6.99 -3.33
N GLU A 13 -4.88 7.39 -3.07
CA GLU A 13 -5.30 7.93 -1.77
C GLU A 13 -4.98 6.93 -0.65
N MET A 14 -5.26 5.65 -0.87
CA MET A 14 -4.89 4.58 0.05
C MET A 14 -3.38 4.49 0.24
N LEU A 15 -2.57 4.49 -0.82
CA LEU A 15 -1.10 4.48 -0.69
C LEU A 15 -0.60 5.64 0.19
N LEU A 16 -1.23 6.81 0.10
CA LEU A 16 -0.90 8.02 0.85
C LEU A 16 -1.62 8.14 2.21
N MET A 17 -2.33 7.10 2.65
CA MET A 17 -3.12 7.09 3.88
C MET A 17 -4.20 8.19 3.97
N ILE A 18 -4.68 8.68 2.82
CA ILE A 18 -5.72 9.71 2.74
C ILE A 18 -7.09 9.07 2.99
N GLY A 19 -7.87 9.68 3.88
CA GLY A 19 -9.25 9.24 4.18
C GLY A 19 -9.36 8.05 5.13
N LEU A 20 -8.27 7.66 5.79
CA LEU A 20 -8.30 6.66 6.87
C LEU A 20 -8.86 7.25 8.17
N ASP A 21 -9.64 6.46 8.90
CA ASP A 21 -10.01 6.77 10.27
C ASP A 21 -8.92 6.29 11.23
N ARG A 22 -8.05 7.21 11.64
CA ARG A 22 -6.94 6.92 12.56
C ARG A 22 -7.41 6.46 13.94
N GLY A 23 -8.63 6.79 14.36
CA GLY A 23 -9.20 6.32 15.62
C GLY A 23 -9.49 4.82 15.65
N THR A 24 -9.41 4.15 14.50
CA THR A 24 -9.70 2.72 14.34
C THR A 24 -8.46 1.85 14.22
N GLU A 25 -7.27 2.42 14.43
CA GLU A 25 -6.01 1.70 14.33
C GLU A 25 -5.95 0.53 15.31
N ILE A 26 -5.66 -0.67 14.78
CA ILE A 26 -5.35 -1.85 15.59
C ILE A 26 -4.10 -2.52 15.03
N SER A 27 -3.11 -2.72 15.89
CA SER A 27 -1.86 -3.38 15.52
C SER A 27 -1.86 -4.87 15.87
N TYR A 28 -1.37 -5.70 14.96
CA TYR A 28 -1.19 -7.14 15.13
C TYR A 28 0.27 -7.50 14.82
N LYS A 29 0.88 -8.32 15.68
CA LYS A 29 2.19 -8.92 15.39
C LYS A 29 1.99 -10.32 14.84
N GLN A 30 2.70 -10.66 13.77
CA GLN A 30 2.73 -12.01 13.25
C GLN A 30 3.34 -12.95 14.30
N SER A 31 2.68 -14.07 14.59
CA SER A 31 3.08 -14.97 15.69
C SER A 31 4.42 -15.68 15.46
N ARG A 32 4.87 -15.80 14.21
CA ARG A 32 6.09 -16.53 13.81
C ARG A 32 6.97 -15.76 12.83
N GLY A 33 6.77 -14.45 12.70
CA GLY A 33 7.52 -13.64 11.75
C GLY A 33 7.74 -12.23 12.27
N GLU A 34 8.35 -11.42 11.43
CA GLU A 34 8.77 -10.05 11.76
C GLU A 34 7.76 -9.00 11.31
N GLU A 35 6.62 -9.44 10.78
CA GLU A 35 5.59 -8.55 10.24
C GLU A 35 4.72 -7.94 11.36
N LEU A 36 4.66 -6.61 11.35
CA LEU A 36 3.71 -5.81 12.11
C LEU A 36 2.63 -5.30 11.16
N TYR A 37 1.38 -5.63 11.48
CA TYR A 37 0.19 -5.25 10.72
C TYR A 37 -0.52 -4.13 11.45
N ASN A 38 -0.66 -2.95 10.84
CA ASN A 38 -1.50 -1.87 11.34
C ASN A 38 -2.78 -1.82 10.52
N ARG A 39 -3.92 -2.12 11.15
CA ARG A 39 -5.24 -2.18 10.50
C ARG A 39 -6.01 -0.89 10.74
N PHE A 40 -6.60 -0.34 9.68
CA PHE A 40 -7.55 0.76 9.74
C PHE A 40 -8.87 0.35 9.11
N ASN A 41 -10.00 0.78 9.70
CA ASN A 41 -11.30 0.56 9.10
C ASN A 41 -11.52 1.56 7.96
N ILE A 42 -12.18 1.11 6.90
CA ILE A 42 -12.65 1.95 5.80
C ILE A 42 -14.09 1.58 5.45
N ALA A 43 -14.77 2.43 4.68
CA ALA A 43 -16.12 2.12 4.21
C ALA A 43 -16.13 0.79 3.41
N GLY A 44 -16.75 -0.24 3.99
CA GLY A 44 -16.92 -1.56 3.36
C GLY A 44 -15.75 -2.53 3.54
N GLY A 45 -14.79 -2.25 4.44
CA GLY A 45 -13.68 -3.16 4.69
C GLY A 45 -12.64 -2.59 5.66
N TYR A 46 -11.39 -2.99 5.45
CA TYR A 46 -10.24 -2.57 6.23
C TYR A 46 -8.98 -2.56 5.35
N VAL A 47 -8.01 -1.75 5.75
CA VAL A 47 -6.69 -1.69 5.12
C VAL A 47 -5.64 -2.08 6.15
N TYR A 48 -4.72 -2.98 5.78
CA TYR A 48 -3.53 -3.30 6.56
C TYR A 48 -2.32 -2.62 5.94
N TYR A 49 -1.53 -1.95 6.77
CA TYR A 49 -0.16 -1.52 6.47
C TYR A 49 0.79 -2.47 7.18
N ILE A 50 1.54 -3.22 6.39
CA ILE A 50 2.35 -4.33 6.86
C ILE A 50 3.81 -3.91 6.76
N SER A 51 4.49 -3.92 7.90
CA SER A 51 5.88 -3.48 8.04
C SER A 51 6.76 -4.61 8.57
N LYS A 52 8.05 -4.60 8.19
CA LYS A 52 9.10 -5.43 8.77
C LYS A 52 10.17 -4.50 9.31
N GLY A 53 10.44 -4.55 10.61
CA GLY A 53 11.28 -3.54 11.26
C GLY A 53 10.70 -2.13 11.09
N GLN A 54 11.42 -1.25 10.40
CA GLN A 54 10.98 0.13 10.11
C GLN A 54 10.46 0.32 8.68
N GLU A 55 10.46 -0.73 7.87
CA GLU A 55 10.12 -0.66 6.45
C GLU A 55 8.68 -1.11 6.20
N LEU A 56 7.92 -0.31 5.44
CA LEU A 56 6.62 -0.72 4.92
C LEU A 56 6.83 -1.66 3.73
N VAL A 57 6.42 -2.92 3.84
CA VAL A 57 6.66 -3.91 2.78
C VAL A 57 5.41 -4.23 1.94
N ARG A 58 4.21 -4.07 2.53
CA ARG A 58 2.96 -4.40 1.86
C ARG A 58 1.79 -3.59 2.41
N ILE A 59 0.83 -3.25 1.54
CA ILE A 59 -0.48 -2.73 1.92
C ILE A 59 -1.55 -3.68 1.38
N GLU A 60 -2.55 -4.02 2.18
CA GLU A 60 -3.68 -4.85 1.74
C GLU A 60 -5.00 -4.16 2.06
N ASN A 61 -5.79 -3.86 1.03
CA ASN A 61 -7.19 -3.49 1.19
C ASN A 61 -8.05 -4.72 1.03
N ALA A 62 -8.79 -5.06 2.07
CA ALA A 62 -9.64 -6.24 2.09
C ALA A 62 -11.02 -5.91 2.63
N ASN A 63 -11.98 -6.74 2.27
CA ASN A 63 -13.27 -6.80 2.93
C ASN A 63 -13.43 -8.16 3.61
N ASN A 64 -14.59 -8.39 4.21
CA ASN A 64 -14.89 -9.64 4.92
C ASN A 64 -14.80 -10.91 4.06
N ARG A 65 -14.69 -10.80 2.73
CA ARG A 65 -14.66 -11.94 1.80
C ARG A 65 -13.29 -12.15 1.16
N LYS A 66 -12.60 -11.07 0.76
CA LYS A 66 -11.35 -11.17 0.00
C LYS A 66 -10.54 -9.87 0.00
N THR A 67 -9.26 -10.01 -0.34
CA THR A 67 -8.38 -8.90 -0.71
C THR A 67 -8.82 -8.29 -2.04
N ILE A 68 -8.88 -6.97 -2.08
CA ILE A 68 -9.35 -6.14 -3.19
C ILE A 68 -8.19 -5.42 -3.86
N VAL A 69 -7.22 -4.96 -3.08
CA VAL A 69 -5.97 -4.35 -3.56
C VAL A 69 -4.81 -4.91 -2.77
N THR A 70 -3.72 -5.22 -3.44
CA THR A 70 -2.43 -5.51 -2.84
C THR A 70 -1.42 -4.49 -3.36
N VAL A 71 -0.71 -3.84 -2.45
CA VAL A 71 0.42 -2.98 -2.78
C VAL A 71 1.67 -3.66 -2.28
N ASN A 72 2.61 -3.95 -3.16
CA ASN A 72 3.95 -4.42 -2.79
C ASN A 72 4.92 -3.24 -2.89
N VAL A 73 5.70 -3.06 -1.83
CA VAL A 73 6.73 -2.03 -1.75
C VAL A 73 8.07 -2.76 -1.67
N SER A 74 8.96 -2.51 -2.63
CA SER A 74 10.24 -3.21 -2.73
C SER A 74 11.38 -2.24 -2.97
N ASP A 75 12.60 -2.77 -2.82
CA ASP A 75 13.82 -2.11 -3.23
C ASP A 75 14.00 -0.77 -2.49
N PHE A 76 14.07 -0.83 -1.15
CA PHE A 76 14.30 0.35 -0.33
C PHE A 76 15.74 0.85 -0.49
N ASP A 77 15.87 2.09 -0.96
CA ASP A 77 17.12 2.85 -0.89
C ASP A 77 17.27 3.36 0.55
N THR A 78 18.17 2.74 1.30
CA THR A 78 18.41 3.02 2.73
C THR A 78 18.86 4.46 2.98
N ASP A 79 19.41 5.14 1.98
CA ASP A 79 19.96 6.48 2.14
C ASP A 79 18.89 7.57 1.92
N LYS A 80 17.84 7.27 1.15
CA LYS A 80 16.81 8.26 0.75
C LYS A 80 15.43 8.01 1.38
N GLY A 81 15.23 6.88 2.05
CA GLY A 81 13.99 6.58 2.77
C GLY A 81 12.76 6.40 1.85
N LEU A 82 12.98 6.13 0.56
CA LEU A 82 11.93 5.90 -0.44
C LEU A 82 12.19 4.57 -1.16
N PRO A 83 11.14 3.80 -1.49
CA PRO A 83 11.27 2.61 -2.31
C PRO A 83 11.57 2.98 -3.76
N GLU A 84 12.38 2.17 -4.45
CA GLU A 84 12.56 2.28 -5.90
C GLU A 84 11.29 1.87 -6.65
N LYS A 85 10.49 0.97 -6.07
CA LYS A 85 9.30 0.43 -6.74
C LYS A 85 8.11 0.21 -5.81
N VAL A 86 6.94 0.61 -6.31
CA VAL A 86 5.64 0.29 -5.72
C VAL A 86 4.74 -0.33 -6.79
N LEU A 87 4.26 -1.55 -6.54
CA LEU A 87 3.35 -2.27 -7.42
C LEU A 87 1.97 -2.38 -6.77
N ILE A 88 0.94 -1.83 -7.41
CA ILE A 88 -0.45 -1.86 -6.93
C ILE A 88 -1.25 -2.80 -7.84
N ASP A 89 -1.66 -3.94 -7.31
CA ASP A 89 -2.52 -4.91 -7.98
C ASP A 89 -3.96 -4.76 -7.48
N HIS A 90 -4.85 -4.29 -8.36
CA HIS A 90 -6.26 -4.18 -8.03
C HIS A 90 -7.07 -5.36 -8.57
N HIS A 91 -7.20 -6.39 -7.72
CA HIS A 91 -7.83 -7.68 -8.05
C HIS A 91 -9.28 -7.59 -8.52
N LYS A 92 -10.04 -6.59 -8.07
CA LYS A 92 -11.45 -6.44 -8.48
C LYS A 92 -11.61 -5.75 -9.83
N ALA A 93 -10.78 -4.74 -10.12
CA ALA A 93 -10.82 -4.03 -11.41
C ALA A 93 -9.89 -4.66 -12.47
N ASN A 94 -9.06 -5.61 -12.07
CA ASN A 94 -8.16 -6.38 -12.92
C ASN A 94 -7.14 -5.50 -13.68
N PHE A 95 -6.45 -4.62 -12.96
CA PHE A 95 -5.32 -3.88 -13.49
C PHE A 95 -4.22 -3.75 -12.45
N THR A 96 -3.02 -3.42 -12.94
CA THR A 96 -1.84 -3.18 -12.13
C THR A 96 -1.28 -1.79 -12.41
N ILE A 97 -0.86 -1.07 -11.36
CA ILE A 97 -0.12 0.19 -11.45
C ILE A 97 1.30 -0.09 -10.99
N SER A 98 2.28 0.34 -11.78
CA SER A 98 3.70 0.24 -11.44
C SER A 98 4.26 1.65 -11.30
N LEU A 99 4.61 2.02 -10.07
CA LEU A 99 5.31 3.27 -9.78
C LEU A 99 6.79 2.94 -9.64
N ASN A 100 7.63 3.61 -10.41
CA ASN A 100 9.07 3.47 -10.36
C ASN A 100 9.66 4.83 -10.05
N LYS A 101 10.60 4.87 -9.11
CA LYS A 101 11.38 6.07 -8.84
C LYS A 101 12.17 6.43 -10.09
N LEU A 102 12.17 7.72 -10.42
CA LEU A 102 12.98 8.23 -11.51
C LEU A 102 14.34 8.61 -10.94
N GLU A 103 15.39 8.10 -11.55
CA GLU A 103 16.74 8.55 -11.26
C GLU A 103 17.05 9.80 -12.08
N SER A 104 17.74 10.75 -11.46
CA SER A 104 18.29 11.90 -12.16
C SER A 104 19.61 11.46 -12.77
N ASP A 105 19.69 11.31 -14.09
CA ASP A 105 20.98 11.22 -14.77
C ASP A 105 21.67 12.59 -14.68
N VAL A 106 22.48 12.80 -13.63
CA VAL A 106 23.41 13.92 -13.58
C VAL A 106 24.65 13.52 -14.37
N ASN A 107 24.51 13.49 -15.70
CA ASN A 107 25.64 13.67 -16.59
C ASN A 107 25.73 15.18 -16.87
N GLU A 108 26.34 15.92 -15.95
CA GLU A 108 26.92 17.25 -16.20
C GLU A 108 28.44 17.13 -16.35
#